data_AF-A0A2G9YAF9-F1
#
_entry.id   AF-A0A2G9YAF9-F1
#
_cell.length_a   1.000
_cell.length_b   1.000
_cell.length_c   1.000
_cell.angle_alpha   90.00
_cell.angle_beta   90.00
_cell.angle_gamma   90.00
#
_symmetry.space_group_name_H-M   'P 1'
#
loop_
_entity.id
_entity.type
_entity.pdbx_description
1 polymer ?
#
loop_
_entity_poly.entity_id
_entity_poly.type
_entity_poly.pdbx_seq_one_letter_code
_entity_poly.pdbx_strand_id
1 'polypeptide(L)'
;MSIRIRIKGDFVAGNRLSKEQNLKKAIKKFDLSGMLGCLQDFPEQIRAFQCVQETPKITVKKIIFSGLGGSAICGDLIRDAFTDVLEVPIFVNRDYHLPVWSDKETLSILISYSGNTEETLSAYREVLAKGAPLTVICSGGRLAELA
;
A
#
# COMPACT_ATOMS: atom_id res chain seq x y z
N MET A 1 21.60 -7.57 12.42
CA MET A 1 21.81 -8.38 11.21
C MET A 1 22.26 -7.44 10.09
N SER A 2 23.56 -7.37 9.79
CA SER A 2 24.10 -6.39 8.82
C SER A 2 24.16 -7.00 7.43
N ILE A 3 23.30 -6.54 6.52
CA ILE A 3 23.36 -6.92 5.10
C ILE A 3 24.57 -6.22 4.48
N ARG A 4 25.53 -7.01 3.97
CA ARG A 4 26.67 -6.51 3.18
C ARG A 4 26.44 -6.84 1.72
N ILE A 5 26.18 -5.83 0.90
CA ILE A 5 26.09 -5.96 -0.55
C ILE A 5 27.49 -5.72 -1.13
N ARG A 6 28.06 -6.72 -1.82
CA ARG A 6 29.30 -6.58 -2.61
C ARG A 6 28.94 -6.48 -4.08
N ILE A 7 29.18 -5.32 -4.68
CA ILE A 7 29.14 -5.14 -6.14
C ILE A 7 30.58 -5.30 -6.64
N LYS A 8 30.84 -6.30 -7.50
CA LYS A 8 32.13 -6.44 -8.19
C LYS A 8 32.13 -5.54 -9.43
N GLY A 9 33.03 -4.56 -9.46
CA GLY A 9 33.30 -3.72 -10.62
C GLY A 9 34.37 -2.67 -10.28
N ASP A 10 35.24 -2.37 -11.24
CA ASP A 10 36.29 -1.34 -11.09
C ASP A 10 35.68 0.06 -11.19
N PHE A 11 35.35 0.67 -10.04
CA PHE A 11 34.91 2.06 -9.99
C PHE A 11 36.11 3.00 -9.95
N VAL A 12 36.56 3.47 -11.10
CA VAL A 12 37.52 4.58 -11.18
C VAL A 12 36.86 5.86 -10.66
N ALA A 13 37.44 6.46 -9.63
CA ALA A 13 36.99 7.73 -9.06
C ALA A 13 37.45 8.92 -9.91
N GLY A 14 36.90 9.04 -11.13
CA GLY A 14 37.01 10.27 -11.92
C GLY A 14 36.23 11.44 -11.31
N ASN A 15 36.77 12.65 -11.50
CA ASN A 15 36.32 13.98 -11.09
C ASN A 15 34.85 14.08 -10.59
N ARG A 16 34.65 14.56 -9.35
CA ARG A 16 33.36 14.54 -8.62
C ARG A 16 32.21 15.22 -9.38
N LEU A 17 32.49 16.25 -10.17
CA LEU A 17 31.51 17.01 -10.96
C LEU A 17 31.01 16.27 -12.21
N SER A 18 31.85 15.44 -12.86
CA SER A 18 31.42 14.67 -14.04
C SER A 18 30.52 13.50 -13.65
N LYS A 19 30.75 12.91 -12.47
CA LYS A 19 29.92 11.83 -11.93
C LYS A 19 28.48 12.25 -11.64
N GLU A 20 28.25 13.44 -11.09
CA GLU A 20 26.90 13.89 -10.75
C GLU A 20 26.06 14.20 -11.99
N GLN A 21 26.62 14.86 -13.01
CA GLN A 21 25.95 15.07 -14.29
C GLN A 21 25.68 13.76 -15.02
N ASN A 22 26.62 12.81 -14.97
CA ASN A 22 26.44 11.48 -15.54
C ASN A 22 25.36 10.67 -14.80
N LEU A 23 25.28 10.79 -13.47
CA LEU A 23 24.26 10.14 -12.66
C LEU A 23 22.86 10.71 -12.96
N LYS A 24 22.70 12.04 -13.03
CA LYS A 24 21.41 12.66 -13.41
C LYS A 24 20.95 12.22 -14.80
N LYS A 25 21.88 12.15 -15.77
CA LYS A 25 21.59 11.62 -17.11
C LYS A 25 21.19 10.15 -17.07
N ALA A 26 21.88 9.33 -16.26
CA ALA A 26 21.56 7.91 -16.11
C ALA A 26 20.19 7.70 -15.46
N ILE A 27 19.88 8.42 -14.38
CA ILE A 27 18.57 8.38 -13.73
C ILE A 27 17.48 8.75 -14.73
N LYS A 28 17.61 9.87 -15.45
CA LYS A 28 16.63 10.26 -16.47
C LYS A 28 16.46 9.21 -17.59
N LYS A 29 17.51 8.43 -17.88
CA LYS A 29 17.48 7.38 -18.90
C LYS A 29 16.81 6.09 -18.41
N PHE A 30 17.01 5.70 -17.15
CA PHE A 30 16.59 4.39 -16.63
C PHE A 30 15.36 4.45 -15.71
N ASP A 31 15.08 5.60 -15.08
CA ASP A 31 13.91 5.81 -14.24
C ASP A 31 12.71 6.24 -15.09
N LEU A 32 12.22 5.31 -15.92
CA LEU A 32 11.15 5.57 -16.89
C LEU A 32 9.82 5.95 -16.23
N SER A 33 9.59 5.50 -15.00
CA SER A 33 8.38 5.77 -14.21
C SER A 33 8.53 6.93 -13.23
N GLY A 34 9.69 7.59 -13.17
CA GLY A 34 9.92 8.73 -12.27
C GLY A 34 9.91 8.35 -10.78
N MET A 35 10.31 7.13 -10.44
CA MET A 35 10.36 6.62 -9.07
C MET A 35 11.20 7.49 -8.13
N LEU A 36 12.30 8.09 -8.62
CA LEU A 36 13.09 9.01 -7.82
C LEU A 36 12.26 10.23 -7.39
N GLY A 37 11.47 10.79 -8.30
CA GLY A 37 10.56 11.89 -7.98
C GLY A 37 9.53 11.47 -6.95
N CYS A 38 8.89 10.31 -7.14
CA CYS A 38 7.93 9.75 -6.18
C CYS A 38 8.52 9.62 -4.76
N LEU A 39 9.79 9.22 -4.64
CA LEU A 39 10.48 9.10 -3.35
C LEU A 39 10.83 10.48 -2.75
N GLN A 40 11.25 11.43 -3.57
CA GLN A 40 11.54 12.80 -3.14
C GLN A 40 10.28 13.52 -2.64
N ASP A 41 9.14 13.24 -3.28
CA ASP A 41 7.85 13.85 -2.95
C ASP A 41 7.12 13.15 -1.79
N PHE A 42 7.67 12.06 -1.25
CA PHE A 42 7.04 11.29 -0.18
C PHE A 42 6.61 12.14 1.05
N PRO A 43 7.40 13.11 1.54
CA PRO A 43 6.96 13.99 2.62
C PRO A 43 5.73 14.84 2.27
N GLU A 44 5.62 15.28 1.01
CA GLU A 44 4.44 16.03 0.54
C GLU A 44 3.23 15.10 0.37
N GLN A 45 3.43 13.86 -0.07
CA GLN A 45 2.37 12.86 -0.13
C GLN A 45 1.74 12.60 1.25
N ILE A 46 2.56 12.55 2.31
CA ILE A 46 2.08 12.43 3.69
C ILE A 46 1.28 13.67 4.12
N ARG A 47 1.81 14.87 3.83
CA ARG A 47 1.12 16.14 4.16
C ARG A 47 -0.21 16.27 3.44
N ALA A 48 -0.26 15.89 2.17
CA ALA A 48 -1.49 15.90 1.39
C ALA A 48 -2.57 15.00 1.99
N PHE A 49 -2.23 13.94 2.73
CA PHE A 49 -3.21 13.07 3.39
C PHE A 49 -3.91 13.71 4.60
N GLN A 50 -3.45 14.88 5.08
CA GLN A 50 -4.09 15.61 6.18
C GLN A 50 -5.48 16.18 5.83
N CYS A 51 -5.92 16.07 4.57
CA CYS A 51 -7.23 16.53 4.12
C CYS A 51 -8.33 15.45 4.13
N VAL A 52 -8.07 14.25 4.66
CA VAL A 52 -9.11 13.24 4.86
C VAL A 52 -10.19 13.80 5.79
N GLN A 53 -11.39 13.96 5.23
CA GLN A 53 -12.57 14.46 5.94
C GLN A 53 -13.09 13.46 6.97
N GLU A 54 -14.04 13.90 7.81
CA GLU A 54 -14.72 13.06 8.80
C GLU A 54 -15.15 11.72 8.20
N THR A 55 -14.56 10.65 8.73
CA THR A 55 -15.00 9.29 8.43
C THR A 55 -16.28 8.99 9.21
N PRO A 56 -17.24 8.25 8.64
CA PRO A 56 -18.42 7.84 9.37
C PRO A 56 -18.04 7.05 10.63
N LYS A 57 -18.68 7.37 11.75
CA LYS A 57 -18.52 6.60 12.99
C LYS A 57 -19.23 5.26 12.83
N ILE A 58 -18.46 4.21 12.62
CA ILE A 58 -18.95 2.83 12.54
C ILE A 58 -18.44 2.04 13.73
N THR A 59 -19.27 1.13 14.25
CA THR A 59 -18.87 0.15 15.26
C THR A 59 -18.64 -1.17 14.56
N VAL A 60 -17.43 -1.71 14.70
CA VAL A 60 -17.02 -3.00 14.12
C VAL A 60 -16.37 -3.85 15.19
N LYS A 61 -16.34 -5.17 15.01
CA LYS A 61 -15.66 -6.10 15.91
C LYS A 61 -14.33 -6.60 15.37
N LYS A 62 -14.10 -6.50 14.06
CA LYS A 62 -12.95 -7.07 13.34
C LYS A 62 -12.62 -6.17 12.16
N ILE A 63 -11.34 -6.11 11.77
CA ILE A 63 -10.88 -5.39 10.59
C ILE A 63 -10.11 -6.35 9.68
N ILE A 64 -10.38 -6.31 8.38
CA ILE A 64 -9.63 -7.03 7.35
C ILE A 64 -9.01 -6.01 6.40
N PHE A 65 -7.69 -6.05 6.23
CA PHE A 65 -7.01 -5.40 5.11
C PHE A 65 -6.85 -6.40 3.97
N SER A 66 -7.35 -6.09 2.77
CA SER A 66 -7.20 -6.93 1.58
C SER A 66 -6.37 -6.23 0.51
N GLY A 67 -5.28 -6.87 0.07
CA GLY A 67 -4.37 -6.33 -0.94
C GLY A 67 -3.16 -7.22 -1.16
N LEU A 68 -2.41 -7.00 -2.24
CA LEU A 68 -1.15 -7.71 -2.49
C LEU A 68 0.07 -6.83 -2.30
N GLY A 69 1.17 -7.45 -1.87
CA GLY A 69 2.47 -6.80 -1.70
C GLY A 69 2.38 -5.56 -0.80
N GLY A 70 2.86 -4.43 -1.33
CA GLY A 70 2.85 -3.14 -0.62
C GLY A 70 1.46 -2.64 -0.24
N SER A 71 0.39 -3.11 -0.89
CA SER A 71 -0.99 -2.71 -0.54
C SER A 71 -1.52 -3.40 0.71
N ALA A 72 -0.99 -4.58 1.08
CA ALA A 72 -1.37 -5.27 2.32
C ALA A 72 -0.48 -4.91 3.52
N ILE A 73 0.73 -4.40 3.28
CA ILE A 73 1.73 -4.17 4.33
C ILE A 73 1.28 -3.15 5.38
N CYS A 74 0.42 -2.20 5.00
CA CYS A 74 -0.14 -1.22 5.92
C CYS A 74 -1.02 -1.87 7.00
N GLY A 75 -1.71 -2.96 6.70
CA GLY A 75 -2.46 -3.72 7.70
C GLY A 75 -1.55 -4.34 8.77
N ASP A 76 -0.40 -4.89 8.36
CA ASP A 76 0.59 -5.40 9.31
C ASP A 76 1.23 -4.27 10.11
N LEU A 77 1.58 -3.16 9.45
CA LEU A 77 2.17 -2.00 10.11
C LEU A 77 1.23 -1.44 11.18
N ILE A 78 -0.06 -1.27 10.87
CA ILE A 78 -1.04 -0.74 11.82
C ILE A 78 -1.23 -1.73 12.98
N ARG A 79 -1.38 -3.03 12.67
CA ARG A 79 -1.51 -4.07 13.70
C ARG A 79 -0.34 -4.00 14.68
N ASP A 80 0.88 -3.98 14.18
CA ASP A 80 2.09 -4.05 14.99
C ASP A 80 2.36 -2.72 15.72
N ALA A 81 2.11 -1.57 15.09
CA ALA A 81 2.36 -0.25 15.67
C ALA A 81 1.34 0.13 16.76
N PHE A 82 0.12 -0.39 16.68
CA PHE A 82 -0.99 -0.02 17.58
C PHE A 82 -1.50 -1.20 18.42
N THR A 83 -0.69 -2.26 18.58
CA THR A 83 -1.08 -3.47 19.33
C THR A 83 -1.62 -3.14 20.74
N ASP A 84 -1.06 -2.15 21.43
CA ASP A 84 -1.44 -1.80 22.80
C ASP A 84 -2.73 -0.97 22.92
N VAL A 85 -3.26 -0.46 21.81
CA VAL A 85 -4.44 0.44 21.79
C VAL A 85 -5.56 -0.02 20.86
N LEU A 86 -5.30 -1.01 20.00
CA LEU A 86 -6.32 -1.59 19.13
C LEU A 86 -7.32 -2.39 19.96
N GLU A 87 -8.59 -1.97 19.95
CA GLU A 87 -9.68 -2.67 20.63
C GLU A 87 -10.24 -3.86 19.84
N VAL A 88 -9.93 -3.93 18.54
CA VAL A 88 -10.41 -4.97 17.62
C VAL A 88 -9.25 -5.60 16.86
N PRO A 89 -9.31 -6.92 16.56
CA PRO A 89 -8.28 -7.60 15.81
C PRO A 89 -8.23 -7.14 14.35
N ILE A 90 -7.00 -7.07 13.82
CA ILE A 90 -6.70 -6.84 12.41
C ILE A 90 -6.23 -8.14 11.77
N PHE A 91 -6.83 -8.50 10.63
CA PHE A 91 -6.39 -9.57 9.76
C PHE A 91 -5.93 -9.01 8.41
N VAL A 92 -4.85 -9.55 7.84
CA VAL A 92 -4.37 -9.14 6.52
C VAL A 92 -4.62 -10.28 5.53
N ASN A 93 -5.59 -10.06 4.65
CA ASN A 93 -5.94 -10.97 3.57
C ASN A 93 -5.11 -10.67 2.32
N ARG A 94 -4.41 -11.69 1.82
CA ARG A 94 -3.63 -11.67 0.57
C ARG A 94 -4.14 -12.72 -0.41
N ASP A 95 -5.35 -13.21 -0.19
CA ASP A 95 -5.95 -14.29 -0.95
C ASP A 95 -7.20 -13.77 -1.67
N TYR A 96 -7.68 -14.57 -2.62
CA TYR A 96 -8.89 -14.33 -3.39
C TYR A 96 -10.15 -14.31 -2.52
N HIS A 97 -10.14 -15.11 -1.46
CA HIS A 97 -11.29 -15.32 -0.58
C HIS A 97 -11.09 -14.64 0.77
N LEU A 98 -12.15 -14.03 1.29
CA LEU A 98 -12.17 -13.57 2.66
C LEU A 98 -12.18 -14.77 3.61
N PRO A 99 -11.64 -14.61 4.82
CA PRO A 99 -11.81 -15.60 5.86
C PRO A 99 -13.29 -15.93 6.11
N VAL A 100 -13.59 -17.20 6.35
CA VAL A 100 -14.96 -17.69 6.57
C VAL A 100 -15.68 -16.94 7.70
N TRP A 101 -14.94 -16.50 8.72
CA TRP A 101 -15.47 -15.75 9.86
C TRP A 101 -15.84 -14.29 9.55
N SER A 102 -15.52 -13.78 8.36
CA SER A 102 -15.90 -12.43 7.93
C SER A 102 -17.42 -12.31 7.84
N ASP A 103 -17.97 -11.28 8.48
CA ASP A 103 -19.40 -11.05 8.66
C ASP A 103 -19.74 -9.54 8.62
N LYS A 104 -21.00 -9.19 8.91
CA LYS A 104 -21.49 -7.81 8.93
C LYS A 104 -20.85 -6.91 10.00
N GLU A 105 -20.15 -7.51 10.97
CA GLU A 105 -19.42 -6.79 12.01
C GLU A 105 -17.93 -6.63 11.66
N THR A 106 -17.54 -6.99 10.44
CA THR A 106 -16.16 -6.93 9.94
C THR A 106 -15.98 -5.75 8.99
N LEU A 107 -15.15 -4.77 9.36
CA LEU A 107 -14.74 -3.72 8.42
C LEU A 107 -13.71 -4.29 7.44
N SER A 108 -14.00 -4.24 6.15
CA SER A 108 -13.04 -4.59 5.11
C SER A 108 -12.45 -3.34 4.48
N ILE A 109 -11.13 -3.24 4.46
CA ILE A 109 -10.35 -2.16 3.84
C ILE A 109 -9.59 -2.78 2.67
N LEU A 110 -9.99 -2.42 1.45
CA LEU A 110 -9.42 -2.95 0.22
C LEU A 110 -8.45 -1.93 -0.36
N ILE A 111 -7.23 -2.37 -0.62
CA ILE A 111 -6.15 -1.49 -1.07
C ILE A 111 -5.53 -2.10 -2.32
N SER A 112 -5.54 -1.35 -3.41
CA SER A 112 -4.85 -1.72 -4.65
C SER A 112 -4.41 -0.46 -5.39
N TYR A 113 -3.11 -0.32 -5.61
CA TYR A 113 -2.57 0.82 -6.35
C TYR A 113 -3.12 0.86 -7.79
N SER A 114 -3.09 -0.27 -8.50
CA SER A 114 -3.60 -0.35 -9.88
C SER A 114 -5.13 -0.39 -9.96
N GLY A 115 -5.80 -0.77 -8.87
CA GLY A 115 -7.23 -1.05 -8.83
C GLY A 115 -7.67 -2.27 -9.63
N ASN A 116 -6.74 -3.07 -10.13
CA ASN A 116 -7.01 -4.20 -11.03
C ASN A 116 -6.50 -5.54 -10.47
N THR A 117 -5.98 -5.56 -9.24
CA THR A 117 -5.53 -6.78 -8.57
C THR A 117 -6.71 -7.75 -8.41
N GLU A 118 -6.59 -8.95 -8.97
CA GLU A 118 -7.68 -9.93 -9.08
C GLU A 118 -8.16 -10.39 -7.69
N GLU A 119 -7.22 -10.58 -6.76
CA GLU A 119 -7.46 -10.95 -5.38
C GLU A 119 -8.27 -9.87 -4.66
N THR A 120 -7.90 -8.60 -4.82
CA THR A 120 -8.62 -7.46 -4.23
C THR A 120 -10.02 -7.31 -4.82
N LEU A 121 -10.17 -7.54 -6.14
CA LEU A 121 -11.48 -7.51 -6.81
C LEU A 121 -12.38 -8.68 -6.37
N SER A 122 -11.79 -9.84 -6.09
CA SER A 122 -12.52 -11.01 -5.58
C SER A 122 -13.00 -10.75 -4.16
N ALA A 123 -12.12 -10.26 -3.29
CA ALA A 123 -12.48 -9.82 -1.94
C ALA A 123 -13.60 -8.76 -1.98
N TYR A 124 -13.54 -7.79 -2.90
CA TYR A 124 -14.56 -6.73 -3.03
C TYR A 124 -15.96 -7.32 -3.20
N ARG A 125 -16.09 -8.29 -4.12
CA ARG A 125 -17.38 -8.96 -4.40
C ARG A 125 -17.89 -9.73 -3.18
N GLU A 126 -17.01 -10.39 -2.44
CA GLU A 126 -17.39 -11.12 -1.23
C GLU A 126 -17.84 -10.19 -0.10
N VAL A 127 -17.18 -9.05 0.09
CA VAL A 127 -17.61 -8.04 1.09
C VAL A 127 -19.02 -7.56 0.77
N LEU A 128 -19.29 -7.22 -0.50
CA LEU A 128 -20.61 -6.78 -0.94
C LEU A 128 -21.67 -7.87 -0.73
N ALA A 129 -21.36 -9.12 -1.09
CA ALA A 129 -22.29 -10.25 -0.90
C ALA A 129 -22.63 -10.49 0.59
N LYS A 130 -21.68 -10.24 1.49
CA LYS A 130 -21.88 -10.35 2.95
C LYS A 130 -22.63 -9.14 3.54
N GLY A 131 -22.70 -8.01 2.82
CA GLY A 131 -23.26 -6.75 3.33
C GLY A 131 -22.47 -6.18 4.51
N ALA A 132 -21.15 -6.36 4.49
CA ALA A 132 -20.24 -5.89 5.54
C ALA A 132 -19.73 -4.48 5.25
N PRO A 133 -19.34 -3.69 6.27
CA PRO A 133 -18.73 -2.38 6.08
C PRO A 133 -17.47 -2.45 5.19
N LEU A 134 -17.36 -1.53 4.25
CA LEU A 134 -16.32 -1.54 3.22
C LEU A 134 -15.68 -0.15 3.06
N THR A 135 -14.36 -0.12 2.93
CA THR A 135 -13.59 1.05 2.50
C THR A 135 -12.63 0.62 1.39
N VAL A 136 -12.53 1.42 0.34
CA VAL A 136 -11.69 1.16 -0.83
C VAL A 136 -10.67 2.28 -0.98
N ILE A 137 -9.40 1.90 -1.16
CA ILE A 137 -8.29 2.81 -1.40
C ILE A 137 -7.58 2.36 -2.68
N CYS A 138 -7.68 3.17 -3.74
CA CYS A 138 -7.04 2.88 -5.02
C CYS A 138 -6.72 4.17 -5.78
N SER A 139 -5.85 4.06 -6.78
CA SER A 139 -5.50 5.19 -7.67
C SER A 139 -6.31 5.21 -8.97
N GLY A 140 -7.31 4.32 -9.10
CA GLY A 140 -8.14 4.15 -10.31
C GLY A 140 -8.48 2.68 -10.56
N GLY A 141 -8.66 2.32 -11.83
CA GLY A 141 -8.90 0.95 -12.26
C GLY A 141 -10.30 0.42 -11.94
N ARG A 142 -10.50 -0.88 -12.15
CA ARG A 142 -11.80 -1.53 -12.00
C ARG A 142 -12.38 -1.39 -10.60
N LEU A 143 -11.53 -1.41 -9.58
CA LEU A 143 -11.94 -1.24 -8.19
C LEU A 143 -12.54 0.16 -7.94
N ALA A 144 -12.03 1.21 -8.57
CA ALA A 144 -12.61 2.55 -8.51
C ALA A 144 -13.93 2.68 -9.27
N GLU A 145 -14.10 1.94 -10.38
CA GLU A 145 -15.37 1.94 -11.14
C GLU A 145 -16.51 1.25 -10.41
N LEU A 146 -16.17 0.30 -9.54
CA LEU A 146 -17.13 -0.52 -8.81
C LEU A 146 -17.55 0.10 -7.46
N ALA A 147 -16.70 0.92 -6.85
CA ALA A 147 -16.84 1.47 -5.50
C ALA A 147 -17.53 2.83 -5.51
#